data_AF-A0A832ZDW1-F1
#
_entry.id   AF-A0A832ZDW1-F1
#
_cell.length_a   1.000
_cell.length_b   1.000
_cell.length_c   1.000
_cell.angle_alpha   90.00
_cell.angle_beta   90.00
_cell.angle_gamma   90.00
#
_symmetry.space_group_name_H-M   'P 1'
#
loop_
_entity.id
_entity.type
_entity.pdbx_description
1 polymer ?
#
loop_
_entity_poly.entity_id
_entity_poly.type
_entity_poly.pdbx_seq_one_letter_code
_entity_poly.pdbx_strand_id
1 'polypeptide(L)' 'MKSKAEVVVIGGGSTGTSIAYHLAKLGVEDVVLL' A
#
# COMPACT_ATOMS: atom_id res chain seq x y z
N MET A 1 -4.12 -14.97 3.82
CA MET A 1 -3.37 -13.98 3.03
C MET A 1 -4.09 -13.84 1.69
N LYS A 2 -4.43 -12.62 1.25
CA LYS A 2 -5.03 -12.44 -0.09
C LYS A 2 -3.97 -12.77 -1.16
N SER A 3 -4.36 -13.40 -2.26
CA SER A 3 -3.47 -13.73 -3.39
C SER A 3 -3.40 -12.62 -4.44
N LYS A 4 -4.16 -11.55 -4.24
CA LYS A 4 -4.22 -10.36 -5.09
C LYS A 4 -4.30 -9.11 -4.20
N ALA A 5 -3.72 -8.04 -4.69
CA ALA A 5 -3.78 -6.70 -4.14
C ALA A 5 -4.03 -5.74 -5.29
N GLU A 6 -4.69 -4.61 -5.03
CA GLU A 6 -4.83 -3.55 -6.04
C GLU A 6 -3.49 -2.85 -6.24
N VAL A 7 -2.78 -2.60 -5.13
CA VAL A 7 -1.43 -2.02 -5.13
C VAL A 7 -0.53 -2.75 -4.15
N VAL A 8 0.69 -3.07 -4.61
CA VAL A 8 1.78 -3.55 -3.75
C VAL A 8 2.89 -2.50 -3.72
N VAL A 9 3.14 -1.94 -2.54
CA VAL A 9 4.26 -1.04 -2.29
C VAL A 9 5.42 -1.88 -1.74
N ILE A 10 6.56 -1.87 -2.43
CA ILE A 10 7.76 -2.61 -2.00
C ILE A 10 8.71 -1.65 -1.28
N GLY A 11 8.96 -1.91 0.01
CA GLY A 11 9.85 -1.16 0.89
C GLY A 11 9.12 -0.37 1.97
N GLY A 12 9.16 -0.84 3.22
CA GLY A 12 8.54 -0.22 4.40
C GLY A 12 9.21 1.03 4.99
N GLY A 13 10.03 1.74 4.20
CA GLY A 13 10.67 2.99 4.65
C GLY A 13 9.68 4.17 4.74
N SER A 14 10.18 5.37 5.04
CA SER A 14 9.36 6.59 5.15
C SER A 14 8.54 6.84 3.88
N THR A 15 9.17 6.72 2.71
CA THR A 15 8.51 6.90 1.41
C THR A 15 7.43 5.85 1.17
N GLY A 16 7.72 4.56 1.38
CA GLY A 16 6.75 3.48 1.13
C GLY A 16 5.55 3.53 2.07
N THR A 17 5.78 3.84 3.33
CA THR A 17 4.70 4.05 4.31
C THR A 17 3.84 5.26 3.94
N SER A 18 4.47 6.36 3.52
CA SER A 18 3.76 7.57 3.07
C SER A 18 2.88 7.27 1.86
N ILE A 19 3.40 6.53 0.87
CA ILE A 19 2.66 6.10 -0.32
C ILE A 19 1.45 5.24 0.09
N ALA A 20 1.66 4.20 0.90
CA ALA A 20 0.58 3.33 1.35
C ALA A 20 -0.53 4.10 2.08
N TYR A 21 -0.15 5.04 2.97
CA TYR A 21 -1.10 5.90 3.69
C TYR A 21 -1.91 6.80 2.75
N HIS A 22 -1.27 7.48 1.79
CA HIS A 22 -1.98 8.39 0.90
C HIS A 22 -2.89 7.66 -0.09
N LEU A 23 -2.48 6.47 -0.56
CA LEU A 23 -3.33 5.62 -1.40
C LEU A 23 -4.58 5.17 -0.65
N ALA A 24 -4.42 4.64 0.56
CA ALA A 24 -5.56 4.24 1.39
C ALA A 24 -6.48 5.43 1.73
N LYS A 25 -5.89 6.61 2.02
CA LYS A 25 -6.65 7.85 2.29
C LYS A 25 -7.45 8.35 1.08
N LEU A 26 -6.97 8.11 -0.14
CA LEU A 26 -7.68 8.44 -1.37
C LEU A 26 -8.75 7.41 -1.74
N GLY A 27 -8.92 6.35 -0.95
CA GLY A 27 -9.94 5.32 -1.16
C GLY A 27 -9.48 4.14 -2.02
N VAL A 28 -8.17 4.00 -2.26
CA VAL A 28 -7.63 2.78 -2.88
C VAL A 28 -7.79 1.64 -1.89
N GLU A 29 -8.51 0.60 -2.29
CA GLU A 29 -8.73 -0.59 -1.47
C GLU A 29 -7.58 -1.59 -1.69
N ASP A 30 -7.40 -2.54 -0.77
CA ASP A 30 -6.42 -3.63 -0.91
C ASP A 30 -4.96 -3.19 -1.23
N VAL A 31 -4.47 -2.14 -0.55
CA VAL A 31 -3.07 -1.72 -0.57
C VAL A 31 -2.23 -2.58 0.37
N VAL A 32 -1.15 -3.18 -0.14
CA VAL A 32 -0.21 -4.02 0.63
C VAL A 32 1.17 -3.39 0.64
N LEU A 33 1.78 -3.25 1.81
CA LEU A 33 3.18 -2.83 1.99
C LEU A 33 4.04 -4.06 2.33
N LEU A 34 5.10 -4.30 1.57
CA LEU A 34 6.06 -5.40 1.73
C LEU A 34 7.45 -4.91 2.13
#